data_AF-A0A9D7JHH3-F1
#
_entry.id   AF-A0A9D7JHH3-F1
#
_cell.length_a   1.000
_cell.length_b   1.000
_cell.length_c   1.000
_cell.angle_alpha   90.00
_cell.angle_beta   90.00
_cell.angle_gamma   90.00
#
_symmetry.space_group_name_H-M   'P 1'
#
loop_
_entity.id
_entity.type
_entity.pdbx_description
1 polymer ?
#
loop_
_entity_poly.entity_id
_entity_poly.type
_entity_poly.pdbx_seq_one_letter_code
_entity_poly.pdbx_strand_id
1 'polypeptide(L)'
;MNRSMLFAAAFAGAMTAGVVAAGAVETYELGGSALGTPSVVWYKPGGKDAVAVFVRGTDGHMYAQVGDGQGGGWTGWAPIGDLVLKSDPACVATSGTIIDCVAVGPNSNVFHIRHNAKAFTWSDWEISAASRPARRASRGTRTRMAR
;
A
#
# COMPACT_ATOMS: atom_id res chain seq x y z
N MET A 1 -15.84 -21.69 -0.69
CA MET A 1 -15.77 -20.24 -0.38
C MET A 1 -16.82 -19.97 0.69
N ASN A 2 -16.41 -19.77 1.95
CA ASN A 2 -17.33 -19.64 3.08
C ASN A 2 -17.70 -18.17 3.30
N ARG A 3 -19.00 -17.85 3.20
CA ARG A 3 -19.56 -16.54 3.52
C ARG A 3 -19.89 -16.52 5.01
N SER A 4 -19.23 -15.66 5.78
CA SER A 4 -19.56 -15.44 7.19
C SER A 4 -20.46 -14.21 7.30
N MET A 5 -21.67 -14.38 7.82
CA MET A 5 -22.62 -13.30 8.12
C MET A 5 -22.49 -12.94 9.61
N LEU A 6 -22.11 -11.70 9.92
CA LEU A 6 -22.10 -11.18 11.29
C LEU A 6 -23.38 -10.37 11.55
N PHE A 7 -24.16 -10.77 12.55
CA PHE A 7 -25.33 -10.03 13.03
C PHE A 7 -24.92 -9.14 14.22
N ALA A 8 -25.08 -7.83 14.10
CA ALA A 8 -24.85 -6.90 15.20
C ALA A 8 -26.08 -6.84 16.13
N ALA A 9 -25.87 -7.08 17.44
CA ALA A 9 -26.91 -7.01 18.46
C ALA A 9 -27.18 -5.55 18.91
N ALA A 10 -28.45 -5.28 19.22
CA ALA A 10 -29.05 -3.96 19.40
C ALA A 10 -28.68 -3.24 20.72
N PHE A 11 -28.64 -1.90 20.67
CA PHE A 11 -28.86 -1.02 21.83
C PHE A 11 -30.29 -0.45 21.76
N ALA A 12 -31.04 -0.58 22.85
CA ALA A 12 -32.42 -0.14 22.97
C ALA A 12 -32.52 1.37 23.27
N GLY A 13 -33.21 2.10 22.40
CA GLY A 13 -33.62 3.49 22.61
C GLY A 13 -34.62 3.88 21.51
N ALA A 14 -35.88 4.07 21.87
CA ALA A 14 -36.98 4.28 20.93
C ALA A 14 -36.88 5.62 20.18
N MET A 15 -36.64 5.57 18.87
CA MET A 15 -37.07 6.58 17.90
C MET A 15 -37.50 5.84 16.62
N THR A 16 -38.74 6.03 16.18
CA THR A 16 -39.21 5.55 14.89
C THR A 16 -38.59 6.39 13.77
N ALA A 17 -37.48 5.92 13.22
CA ALA A 17 -36.98 6.29 11.90
C ALA A 17 -36.94 5.00 11.08
N GLY A 18 -37.39 5.07 9.82
CA GLY A 18 -37.71 3.92 8.98
C GLY A 18 -36.66 2.80 9.03
N VAL A 19 -37.14 1.57 8.93
CA VAL A 19 -36.28 0.41 8.66
C VAL A 19 -35.65 0.64 7.30
N VAL A 20 -34.49 1.31 7.27
CA VAL A 20 -33.55 1.12 6.19
C VAL A 20 -33.17 -0.34 6.35
N ALA A 21 -33.59 -1.19 5.42
CA ALA A 21 -33.11 -2.55 5.38
C ALA A 21 -31.59 -2.47 5.49
N ALA A 22 -31.05 -2.91 6.63
CA ALA A 22 -29.62 -3.02 6.80
C ALA A 22 -29.20 -4.07 5.79
N GLY A 23 -28.79 -3.62 4.59
CA GLY A 23 -28.20 -4.47 3.59
C GLY A 23 -27.11 -5.25 4.30
N ALA A 24 -27.15 -6.57 4.21
CA ALA A 24 -26.17 -7.42 4.87
C ALA A 24 -24.77 -6.88 4.53
N VAL A 25 -24.03 -6.45 5.55
CA VAL A 25 -22.62 -6.13 5.40
C VAL A 25 -21.93 -7.47 5.23
N GLU A 26 -21.74 -7.89 3.98
CA GLU A 26 -21.02 -9.12 3.68
C GLU A 26 -19.54 -8.86 3.95
N THR A 27 -19.03 -9.45 5.04
CA THR A 27 -17.59 -9.47 5.33
C THR A 27 -16.93 -10.62 4.58
N TYR A 28 -15.80 -10.34 3.94
CA TYR A 28 -15.05 -11.31 3.14
C TYR A 28 -13.61 -11.42 3.63
N GLU A 29 -13.14 -12.64 3.84
CA GLU A 29 -11.75 -12.92 4.15
C GLU A 29 -10.89 -12.75 2.89
N LEU A 30 -9.90 -11.86 2.96
CA LEU A 30 -8.89 -11.67 1.90
C LEU A 30 -7.83 -12.78 1.89
N GLY A 31 -7.91 -13.71 2.85
CA GLY A 31 -6.93 -14.78 3.06
C GLY A 31 -5.58 -14.28 3.58
N GLY A 32 -4.63 -15.19 3.75
CA GLY A 32 -3.29 -14.88 4.24
C GLY A 32 -3.20 -14.66 5.76
N SER A 33 -1.99 -14.40 6.24
CA SER A 33 -1.71 -14.07 7.64
C SER A 33 -0.82 -12.84 7.67
N ALA A 34 -1.33 -11.76 8.26
CA ALA A 34 -0.63 -10.49 8.38
C ALA A 34 -0.32 -10.16 9.84
N LEU A 35 0.74 -9.39 10.05
CA LEU A 35 1.09 -8.76 11.32
C LEU A 35 0.76 -7.27 11.25
N GLY A 36 0.26 -6.73 12.36
CA GLY A 36 0.08 -5.30 12.56
C GLY A 36 -1.10 -4.70 11.79
N THR A 37 -1.04 -3.40 11.52
CA THR A 37 -2.13 -2.67 10.87
C THR A 37 -1.97 -2.66 9.35
N PRO A 38 -3.05 -2.95 8.58
CA PRO A 38 -3.02 -2.82 7.13
C PRO A 38 -2.96 -1.35 6.69
N SER A 39 -2.39 -1.10 5.51
CA SER A 39 -2.44 0.19 4.82
C SER A 39 -3.18 0.04 3.50
N VAL A 40 -4.02 1.01 3.14
CA VAL A 40 -4.89 0.91 1.96
C VAL A 40 -4.80 2.19 1.14
N VAL A 41 -4.73 2.05 -0.18
CA VAL A 41 -4.74 3.17 -1.11
C VAL A 41 -5.66 2.88 -2.29
N TRP A 42 -6.23 3.95 -2.84
CA TRP A 42 -6.92 3.93 -4.12
C TRP A 42 -5.96 4.36 -5.24
N TYR A 43 -6.06 3.72 -6.41
CA TYR A 43 -5.30 4.09 -7.60
C TYR A 43 -6.00 3.60 -8.89
N LYS A 44 -5.43 3.92 -10.06
CA LYS A 44 -5.96 3.62 -11.40
C LYS A 44 -4.98 2.84 -12.30
N PRO A 45 -4.70 1.56 -12.03
CA PRO A 45 -3.91 0.73 -12.94
C PRO A 45 -4.64 0.55 -14.27
N GLY A 46 -3.96 0.84 -15.38
CA GLY A 46 -4.57 0.76 -16.72
C GLY A 46 -5.83 1.62 -16.89
N GLY A 47 -6.02 2.66 -16.08
CA GLY A 47 -7.18 3.55 -16.12
C GLY A 47 -8.44 3.04 -15.41
N LYS A 48 -8.40 1.88 -14.76
CA LYS A 48 -9.52 1.31 -13.98
C LYS A 48 -9.36 1.62 -12.51
N ASP A 49 -10.43 1.96 -11.80
CA ASP A 49 -10.38 2.13 -10.35
C ASP A 49 -10.00 0.81 -9.66
N ALA A 50 -9.05 0.90 -8.73
CA ALA A 50 -8.60 -0.21 -7.92
C ALA A 50 -8.23 0.24 -6.51
N VAL A 51 -8.30 -0.69 -5.57
CA VAL A 51 -7.86 -0.54 -4.20
C VAL A 51 -6.71 -1.52 -3.97
N ALA A 52 -5.58 -1.00 -3.49
CA ALA A 52 -4.45 -1.82 -3.07
C ALA A 52 -4.38 -1.83 -1.55
N VAL A 53 -4.30 -3.05 -0.99
CA VAL A 53 -4.10 -3.31 0.44
C VAL A 53 -2.69 -3.80 0.64
N PHE A 54 -2.00 -3.22 1.60
CA PHE A 54 -0.63 -3.54 1.97
C PHE A 54 -0.56 -4.00 3.41
N VAL A 55 0.18 -5.06 3.64
CA VAL A 55 0.36 -5.65 4.97
C VAL A 55 1.80 -6.11 5.15
N ARG A 56 2.21 -6.26 6.40
CA ARG A 56 3.42 -6.99 6.73
C ARG A 56 3.07 -8.45 7.00
N GLY A 57 3.75 -9.38 6.36
CA GLY A 57 3.58 -10.82 6.59
C GLY A 57 4.20 -11.26 7.92
N THR A 58 3.92 -12.49 8.32
CA THR A 58 4.51 -13.11 9.52
C THR A 58 6.02 -13.33 9.42
N ASP A 59 6.55 -13.32 8.20
CA ASP A 59 7.97 -13.39 7.87
C ASP A 59 8.64 -12.00 7.87
N GLY A 60 7.88 -10.94 8.12
CA GLY A 60 8.36 -9.55 8.15
C GLY A 60 8.45 -8.87 6.79
N HIS A 61 8.12 -9.54 5.67
CA HIS A 61 8.11 -8.90 4.36
C HIS A 61 6.81 -8.15 4.09
N MET A 62 6.84 -7.20 3.15
CA MET A 62 5.65 -6.49 2.71
C MET A 62 4.90 -7.30 1.66
N TYR A 63 3.58 -7.37 1.76
CA TYR A 63 2.69 -7.99 0.78
C TYR A 63 1.64 -6.99 0.32
N ALA A 64 1.23 -7.14 -0.95
CA ALA A 64 0.14 -6.37 -1.55
C ALA A 64 -0.94 -7.30 -2.08
N GLN A 65 -2.19 -6.86 -1.98
CA GLN A 65 -3.32 -7.47 -2.66
C GLN A 65 -4.16 -6.35 -3.29
N VAL A 66 -4.62 -6.57 -4.52
CA VAL A 66 -5.38 -5.56 -5.28
C VAL A 66 -6.76 -6.09 -5.59
N GLY A 67 -7.77 -5.20 -5.51
CA GLY A 67 -9.14 -5.50 -5.89
C GLY A 67 -9.86 -4.27 -6.44
N ASP A 68 -11.10 -4.47 -6.88
CA ASP A 68 -11.98 -3.41 -7.38
C ASP A 68 -12.66 -2.59 -6.26
N GLY A 69 -12.47 -2.99 -4.99
CA GLY A 69 -13.12 -2.38 -3.83
C GLY A 69 -14.61 -2.70 -3.69
N GLN A 70 -15.16 -3.55 -4.56
CA GLN A 70 -16.58 -3.92 -4.63
C GLN A 70 -16.84 -5.34 -4.09
N GLY A 71 -15.83 -5.95 -3.48
CA GLY A 71 -15.93 -7.26 -2.81
C GLY A 71 -15.80 -8.46 -3.74
N GLY A 72 -15.60 -8.24 -5.05
CA GLY A 72 -15.69 -9.29 -6.07
C GLY A 72 -14.52 -9.33 -7.05
N GLY A 73 -13.28 -9.46 -6.59
CA GLY A 73 -12.16 -9.66 -7.53
C GLY A 73 -10.78 -9.30 -6.97
N TRP A 74 -10.33 -10.02 -5.95
CA TRP A 74 -8.99 -9.81 -5.38
C TRP A 74 -7.92 -10.68 -6.07
N THR A 75 -6.73 -10.12 -6.28
CA THR A 75 -5.62 -10.78 -7.00
C THR A 75 -4.88 -11.86 -6.21
N GLY A 76 -5.16 -12.01 -4.91
CA GLY A 76 -4.31 -12.75 -3.97
C GLY A 76 -3.06 -11.93 -3.54
N TRP A 77 -2.42 -12.37 -2.45
CA TRP A 77 -1.27 -11.68 -1.88
C TRP A 77 0.00 -11.91 -2.69
N ALA A 78 0.68 -10.83 -3.06
CA ALA A 78 1.97 -10.83 -3.75
C ALA A 78 3.04 -10.15 -2.86
N PRO A 79 4.25 -10.73 -2.74
CA PRO A 79 5.34 -10.11 -2.00
C PRO A 79 5.86 -8.88 -2.73
N ILE A 80 6.24 -7.85 -1.97
CA ILE A 80 6.77 -6.58 -2.47
C ILE A 80 8.21 -6.38 -1.99
N GLY A 81 9.15 -6.65 -2.89
CA GLY A 81 10.58 -6.63 -2.59
C GLY A 81 11.01 -7.72 -1.61
N ASP A 82 12.21 -7.57 -1.06
CA ASP A 82 12.91 -8.54 -0.19
C ASP A 82 13.34 -7.94 1.16
N LEU A 83 12.92 -6.70 1.45
CA LEU A 83 13.27 -6.01 2.70
C LEU A 83 12.42 -6.51 3.87
N VAL A 84 13.08 -6.99 4.92
CA VAL A 84 12.43 -7.34 6.18
C VAL A 84 12.08 -6.07 6.98
N LEU A 85 10.79 -5.85 7.20
CA LEU A 85 10.23 -4.68 7.87
C LEU A 85 10.09 -4.88 9.39
N LYS A 86 10.46 -3.84 10.14
CA LYS A 86 10.25 -3.74 11.59
C LYS A 86 8.96 -3.01 11.98
N SER A 87 8.42 -2.19 11.09
CA SER A 87 7.09 -1.56 11.25
C SER A 87 6.11 -2.04 10.20
N ASP A 88 4.84 -1.71 10.41
CA ASP A 88 3.83 -1.87 9.38
C ASP A 88 4.07 -0.83 8.25
N PRO A 89 3.72 -1.17 6.99
CA PRO A 89 3.90 -0.25 5.87
C PRO A 89 2.88 0.88 5.93
N ALA A 90 3.32 2.08 5.57
CA ALA A 90 2.47 3.25 5.38
C ALA A 90 2.52 3.69 3.91
N CYS A 91 1.43 3.48 3.18
CA CYS A 91 1.35 3.75 1.76
C CYS A 91 0.43 4.95 1.45
N VAL A 92 0.79 5.69 0.41
CA VAL A 92 -0.01 6.79 -0.13
C VAL A 92 0.00 6.73 -1.66
N ALA A 93 -1.13 7.03 -2.28
CA ALA A 93 -1.19 7.29 -3.71
C ALA A 93 -0.79 8.75 -3.96
N THR A 94 0.39 8.97 -4.54
CA THR A 94 0.86 10.32 -4.91
C THR A 94 0.19 10.82 -6.20
N SER A 95 -0.36 9.91 -6.99
CA SER A 95 -1.25 10.18 -8.11
C SER A 95 -2.13 8.96 -8.38
N GLY A 96 -3.08 9.08 -9.32
CA GLY A 96 -3.87 7.94 -9.78
C GLY A 96 -3.03 6.81 -10.41
N THR A 97 -1.73 6.97 -10.65
CA THR A 97 -0.90 5.89 -11.21
C THR A 97 0.35 5.59 -10.40
N ILE A 98 0.62 6.34 -9.33
CA ILE A 98 1.84 6.18 -8.54
C ILE A 98 1.46 5.98 -7.07
N ILE A 99 1.97 4.89 -6.49
CA ILE A 99 1.88 4.61 -5.06
C ILE A 99 3.28 4.72 -4.48
N ASP A 100 3.39 5.35 -3.32
CA ASP A 100 4.63 5.46 -2.56
C ASP A 100 4.39 4.87 -1.17
N CYS A 101 5.24 3.93 -0.77
CA CYS A 101 5.11 3.18 0.47
C CYS A 101 6.36 3.34 1.30
N VAL A 102 6.18 3.64 2.58
CA VAL A 102 7.25 3.87 3.54
C VAL A 102 7.15 2.87 4.67
N ALA A 103 8.29 2.32 5.09
CA ALA A 103 8.35 1.43 6.25
C ALA A 103 9.69 1.56 6.96
N VAL A 104 9.72 1.17 8.24
CA VAL A 104 10.97 1.06 9.00
C VAL A 104 11.57 -0.32 8.76
N GLY A 105 12.79 -0.35 8.24
CA GLY A 105 13.54 -1.57 7.98
C GLY A 105 14.58 -1.88 9.07
N PRO A 106 15.62 -2.65 8.73
CA PRO A 106 16.73 -2.95 9.62
C PRO A 106 17.43 -1.67 10.11
N ASN A 107 18.05 -1.75 11.28
CA ASN A 107 18.79 -0.63 11.90
C ASN A 107 17.97 0.65 12.14
N SER A 108 16.63 0.53 12.20
CA SER A 108 15.71 1.67 12.38
C SER A 108 15.80 2.68 11.24
N ASN A 109 16.32 2.27 10.07
CA ASN A 109 16.32 3.10 8.88
C ASN A 109 14.92 3.12 8.27
N VAL A 110 14.53 4.28 7.79
CA VAL A 110 13.28 4.46 7.04
C VAL A 110 13.57 4.22 5.57
N PHE A 111 12.82 3.30 4.96
CA PHE A 111 12.91 2.99 3.55
C PHE A 111 11.61 3.37 2.86
N HIS A 112 11.70 3.72 1.58
CA HIS A 112 10.54 3.88 0.73
C HIS A 112 10.68 3.08 -0.56
N ILE A 113 9.54 2.69 -1.11
CA ILE A 113 9.41 1.93 -2.35
C ILE A 113 8.23 2.47 -3.15
N ARG A 114 8.40 2.58 -4.46
CA ARG A 114 7.42 3.20 -5.34
C ARG A 114 6.87 2.21 -6.36
N HIS A 115 5.55 2.21 -6.53
CA HIS A 115 4.88 1.52 -7.62
C HIS A 115 4.53 2.48 -8.75
N ASN A 116 4.82 2.08 -9.99
CA ASN A 116 4.32 2.73 -11.19
C ASN A 116 3.29 1.84 -11.89
N ALA A 117 2.01 2.18 -11.74
CA ALA A 117 0.90 1.43 -12.30
C ALA A 117 0.79 1.52 -13.84
N LYS A 118 1.52 2.43 -14.50
CA LYS A 118 1.61 2.47 -15.97
C LYS A 118 2.60 1.43 -16.49
N ALA A 119 3.70 1.24 -15.76
CA ALA A 119 4.74 0.26 -16.11
C ALA A 119 4.49 -1.11 -15.45
N PHE A 120 3.57 -1.18 -14.48
CA PHE A 120 3.35 -2.34 -13.61
C PHE A 120 4.63 -2.77 -12.88
N THR A 121 5.48 -1.81 -12.52
CA THR A 121 6.76 -2.07 -11.86
C THR A 121 6.83 -1.42 -10.48
N TRP A 122 7.54 -2.10 -9.58
CA TRP A 122 8.01 -1.53 -8.32
C TRP A 122 9.45 -1.08 -8.48
N SER A 123 9.84 -0.02 -7.79
CA SER A 123 11.25 0.30 -7.56
C SER A 123 11.86 -0.67 -6.55
N ASP A 124 13.17 -0.61 -6.37
CA ASP A 124 13.81 -1.21 -5.20
C ASP A 124 13.50 -0.38 -3.94
N TRP A 125 13.66 -1.00 -2.77
CA TRP A 125 13.63 -0.30 -1.48
C TRP A 125 14.84 0.60 -1.35
N GLU A 126 14.61 1.91 -1.18
CA GLU A 126 15.67 2.89 -1.03
C GLU A 126 15.55 3.63 0.32
N ILE A 127 16.68 4.03 0.90
CA ILE A 127 16.71 4.73 2.19
C ILE A 127 16.14 6.14 1.99
N SER A 128 15.14 6.54 2.79
CA SER A 128 14.50 7.86 2.65
C SER A 128 15.46 9.02 2.96
N ALA A 129 16.44 8.82 3.85
CA ALA A 129 17.54 9.76 4.10
C ALA A 129 18.49 9.93 2.88
N ALA A 130 18.38 9.06 1.88
CA ALA A 130 19.11 9.12 0.63
C ALA A 130 18.27 9.65 -0.54
N SER A 131 17.29 10.53 -0.29
CA SER A 131 16.81 11.46 -1.32
C SER A 131 17.99 12.34 -1.75
N ARG A 132 18.76 11.80 -2.70
CA ARG A 132 19.93 12.27 -3.43
C ARG A 132 20.31 13.74 -3.15
N PRO A 133 21.57 14.08 -2.82
CA PRO A 133 22.02 15.45 -3.03
C PRO A 133 21.76 15.79 -4.51
N ALA A 134 21.14 16.94 -4.75
CA ALA A 134 20.80 17.46 -6.07
C ALA A 134 21.89 17.05 -7.05
N ARG A 135 21.49 16.26 -8.08
CA ARG A 135 22.32 15.78 -9.19
C ARG A 135 23.51 16.72 -9.36
N ARG A 136 24.70 16.31 -8.86
CA ARG A 136 25.93 17.10 -8.92
C ARG A 136 25.97 17.71 -10.32
N ALA A 137 25.73 19.02 -10.41
CA ALA A 137 26.02 19.77 -11.62
C ALA A 137 27.46 19.41 -11.93
N SER A 138 27.69 18.77 -13.07
CA SER A 138 29.03 18.45 -13.52
C SER A 138 29.76 19.79 -13.64
N ARG A 139 30.49 20.17 -12.58
CA ARG A 139 31.51 21.20 -12.64
C ARG A 139 32.55 20.67 -13.63
N GLY A 140 32.33 20.97 -14.90
CA GLY A 140 33.36 20.89 -15.92
C GLY A 140 34.43 21.89 -15.52
N THR A 141 35.45 21.41 -14.83
CA THR A 141 36.70 22.15 -14.65
C THR A 141 37.33 22.25 -16.05
N ARG A 142 36.96 23.26 -16.83
CA ARG A 142 37.77 23.64 -18.00
C ARG A 142 39.00 24.35 -17.45
N THR A 143 40.08 23.58 -17.35
CA THR A 143 41.43 24.09 -17.15
C THR A 143 41.71 25.13 -18.24
N ARG A 144 41.79 26.40 -17.86
CA ARG A 144 42.35 27.46 -18.70
C ARG A 144 43.86 27.36 -18.55
N MET A 145 44.54 26.65 -19.46
CA MET A 145 45.98 26.84 -19.63
C MET A 145 46.20 27.96 -20.65
N ALA A 146 46.90 28.98 -20.19
CA ALA A 146 47.41 30.08 -20.96
C ALA A 146 48.42 29.58 -22.01
N ARG A 147 48.42 30.23 -23.17
CA ARG A 147 49.64 30.54 -23.91
C ARG A 147 49.46 31.91 -24.56
#